data_AF-A3JFK0-F1
#
_entry.id   AF-A3JFK0-F1
#
_cell.length_a   1.000
_cell.length_b   1.000
_cell.length_c   1.000
_cell.angle_alpha   90.00
_cell.angle_beta   90.00
_cell.angle_gamma   90.00
#
_symmetry.space_group_name_H-M   'P 1'
#
loop_
_entity.id
_entity.type
_entity.pdbx_description
1 polymer ?
#
loop_
_entity_poly.entity_id
_entity_poly.type
_entity_poly.pdbx_seq_one_letter_code
_entity_poly.pdbx_strand_id
1 'polypeptide(L)'
;MNQTCVAVGPDVDEFALSGLTPKPSRIISVPHVAESPVTFECRVTQIIQLAGVDGQKVNTWMVFGEVVGVHIAQHLLRDGVYDTAAGEPILRGGGPADYFAVNASQKFQMHRPK
;
A
#
# COMPACT_ATOMS: atom_id res chain seq x y z
N MET A 1 -9.35 4.80 6.44
CA MET A 1 -9.00 3.91 5.31
C MET A 1 -10.12 3.88 4.26
N ASN A 2 -11.27 3.21 4.43
CA ASN A 2 -12.28 3.17 3.35
C ASN A 2 -12.82 4.56 2.93
N GLN A 3 -12.84 5.52 3.85
CA GLN A 3 -13.27 6.88 3.55
C GLN A 3 -12.40 7.58 2.50
N THR A 4 -11.14 7.18 2.31
CA THR A 4 -10.23 7.81 1.33
C THR A 4 -10.50 7.40 -0.11
N CYS A 5 -11.49 6.52 -0.37
CA CYS A 5 -11.87 6.13 -1.73
C CYS A 5 -13.22 6.72 -2.18
N VAL A 6 -13.81 7.62 -1.39
CA VAL A 6 -14.99 8.37 -1.82
C VAL A 6 -14.63 9.30 -2.97
N ALA A 7 -15.52 9.43 -3.96
CA ALA A 7 -15.31 10.34 -5.08
C ALA A 7 -15.46 11.80 -4.61
N VAL A 8 -14.34 12.46 -4.37
CA VAL A 8 -14.27 13.88 -3.99
C VAL A 8 -13.56 14.69 -5.08
N GLY A 9 -13.67 16.02 -4.98
CA GLY A 9 -12.98 16.92 -5.90
C GLY A 9 -11.46 16.91 -5.73
N PRO A 10 -10.70 17.40 -6.73
CA PRO A 10 -9.23 17.33 -6.74
C PRO A 10 -8.54 18.13 -5.64
N ASP A 11 -9.23 19.09 -5.03
CA ASP A 11 -8.69 19.96 -3.98
C ASP A 11 -9.00 19.47 -2.56
N VAL A 12 -9.69 18.33 -2.43
CA VAL A 12 -10.07 17.77 -1.12
C VAL A 12 -8.92 16.92 -0.58
N ASP A 13 -8.41 17.28 0.60
CA ASP A 13 -7.41 16.49 1.32
C ASP A 13 -8.07 15.28 2.00
N GLU A 14 -7.77 14.07 1.52
CA GLU A 14 -8.31 12.84 2.09
C GLU A 14 -7.76 12.51 3.49
N PHE A 15 -6.62 13.07 3.93
CA PHE A 15 -6.20 12.96 5.34
C PHE A 15 -7.23 13.62 6.24
N ALA A 16 -7.58 14.88 5.95
CA ALA A 16 -8.59 15.63 6.70
C ALA A 16 -9.96 14.95 6.64
N LEU A 17 -10.37 14.48 5.46
CA LEU A 17 -11.65 13.81 5.27
C LEU A 17 -11.77 12.49 6.04
N SER A 18 -10.68 11.72 6.09
CA SER A 18 -10.68 10.39 6.72
C SER A 18 -10.29 10.41 8.20
N GLY A 19 -9.79 11.54 8.70
CA GLY A 19 -9.28 11.68 10.07
C GLY A 19 -7.94 10.97 10.30
N LEU A 20 -7.24 10.58 9.24
CA LEU A 20 -5.89 9.98 9.34
C LEU A 20 -4.84 11.05 9.61
N THR A 21 -3.79 10.68 10.34
CA THR A 21 -2.73 11.62 10.71
C THR A 21 -1.61 11.61 9.67
N PRO A 22 -1.34 12.73 8.97
CA PRO A 22 -0.15 12.82 8.12
C PRO A 22 1.12 12.90 8.98
N LYS A 23 2.11 12.08 8.68
CA LYS A 23 3.41 12.05 9.35
C LYS A 23 4.55 12.34 8.38
N PRO A 24 5.50 13.21 8.74
CA PRO A 24 6.66 13.48 7.88
C PRO A 24 7.48 12.24 7.59
N SER A 25 7.85 12.08 6.32
CA SER A 25 8.83 11.10 5.85
C SER A 25 10.26 11.56 6.15
N ARG A 26 11.23 10.63 6.11
CA ARG A 26 12.64 10.89 6.45
C ARG A 26 13.48 11.30 5.24
N ILE A 27 13.21 10.73 4.05
CA ILE A 27 14.05 10.86 2.85
C ILE A 27 13.33 11.67 1.76
N ILE A 28 12.01 11.55 1.66
CA ILE A 28 11.17 12.32 0.72
C ILE A 28 10.32 13.38 1.45
N SER A 29 9.82 14.38 0.72
CA SER A 29 9.01 15.48 1.27
C SER A 29 7.52 15.15 1.45
N VAL A 30 7.05 14.03 0.91
CA VAL A 30 5.63 13.62 0.97
C VAL A 30 5.35 12.89 2.29
N PRO A 31 4.28 13.24 3.03
CA PRO A 31 3.93 12.57 4.27
C PRO A 31 3.41 11.14 4.04
N HIS A 32 3.46 10.32 5.08
CA HIS A 32 2.81 9.02 5.13
C HIS A 32 1.71 8.98 6.19
N VAL A 33 0.88 7.93 6.17
CA VAL A 33 -0.16 7.70 7.17
C VAL A 33 0.47 7.22 8.48
N ALA A 34 0.34 7.99 9.55
CA ALA A 34 0.96 7.67 10.85
C ALA A 34 0.46 6.34 11.42
N GLU A 35 -0.80 6.01 11.16
CA GLU A 35 -1.47 4.79 11.60
C GLU A 35 -1.05 3.55 10.80
N SER A 36 -0.33 3.70 9.68
CA SER A 36 0.16 2.56 8.91
C SER A 36 1.37 1.93 9.61
N PRO A 37 1.34 0.63 9.95
CA PRO A 37 2.45 -0.02 10.63
C PRO A 37 3.64 -0.30 9.70
N VAL A 38 3.42 -0.26 8.38
CA VAL A 38 4.47 -0.41 7.36
C VAL A 38 4.24 0.60 6.25
N THR A 39 5.26 1.39 5.92
CA THR A 39 5.22 2.33 4.79
C THR A 39 6.56 2.34 4.05
N PHE A 40 6.50 2.46 2.72
CA PHE A 40 7.65 2.68 1.88
C PHE A 40 7.70 4.14 1.42
N GLU A 41 8.88 4.75 1.56
CA GLU A 41 9.21 5.99 0.88
C GLU A 41 9.76 5.63 -0.50
N CYS A 42 9.13 6.17 -1.54
CA CYS A 42 9.48 5.84 -2.92
C CYS A 42 9.83 7.08 -3.74
N ARG A 43 10.78 6.95 -4.67
CA ARG A 43 11.02 7.92 -5.74
C ARG A 43 10.54 7.35 -7.07
N VAL A 44 9.77 8.13 -7.82
CA VAL A 44 9.26 7.69 -9.12
C VAL A 44 10.42 7.50 -10.10
N THR A 45 10.41 6.37 -10.80
CA THR A 45 11.41 6.06 -11.84
C THR A 45 10.78 6.09 -13.22
N GLN A 46 9.55 5.60 -13.37
CA GLN A 46 8.85 5.53 -14.64
C GLN A 46 7.35 5.74 -14.45
N ILE A 47 6.74 6.44 -15.42
CA ILE A 47 5.28 6.58 -15.53
C ILE A 47 4.92 6.18 -16.96
N ILE A 48 4.16 5.09 -17.11
CA ILE A 48 3.80 4.52 -18.42
C ILE A 48 2.28 4.53 -18.54
N GLN A 49 1.76 5.29 -19.51
CA GLN A 49 0.34 5.21 -19.85
C GLN A 49 0.07 3.91 -20.63
N LEU A 50 -0.86 3.12 -20.11
CA LEU A 50 -1.26 1.85 -20.71
C LEU A 50 -1.93 2.06 -22.07
N ALA A 51 -1.83 1.04 -22.91
CA ALA A 51 -2.50 0.98 -24.19
C ALA A 51 -3.27 -0.33 -24.32
N GLY A 52 -4.39 -0.29 -25.04
CA GLY A 52 -5.12 -1.47 -25.48
C GLY A 52 -4.33 -2.23 -26.55
N VAL A 53 -4.80 -3.46 -26.85
CA VAL A 53 -4.23 -4.29 -27.93
C VAL A 53 -4.39 -3.62 -29.30
N ASP A 54 -5.38 -2.75 -29.44
CA ASP A 54 -5.61 -1.89 -30.62
C ASP A 54 -4.64 -0.70 -30.71
N GLY A 55 -3.72 -0.56 -29.75
CA GLY A 55 -2.75 0.53 -29.67
C GLY A 55 -3.31 1.82 -29.06
N GLN A 56 -4.60 1.89 -28.73
CA GLN A 56 -5.21 3.09 -28.18
C GLN A 56 -4.82 3.29 -26.71
N LYS A 57 -4.58 4.54 -26.32
CA LYS A 57 -4.24 4.86 -24.92
C LYS A 57 -5.46 4.67 -24.02
N VAL A 58 -5.22 4.06 -22.86
CA VAL A 58 -6.21 3.92 -21.79
C VAL A 58 -5.94 5.00 -20.75
N ASN A 59 -6.99 5.49 -20.10
CA ASN A 59 -6.89 6.44 -18.98
C ASN A 59 -6.39 5.76 -17.69
N THR A 60 -5.29 5.00 -17.80
CA THR A 60 -4.68 4.21 -16.74
C THR A 60 -3.17 4.27 -16.88
N TRP A 61 -2.47 4.46 -15.77
CA TRP A 61 -1.02 4.58 -15.73
C TRP A 61 -0.41 3.52 -14.83
N MET A 62 0.68 2.92 -15.30
CA MET A 62 1.58 2.12 -14.49
C MET A 62 2.71 3.01 -13.98
N VAL A 63 2.85 3.07 -12.65
CA VAL A 63 3.87 3.88 -11.98
C VAL A 63 4.88 2.94 -11.34
N PHE A 64 6.16 3.10 -11.68
CA PHE A 64 7.27 2.40 -11.06
C PHE A 64 8.00 3.34 -10.11
N GLY A 65 8.40 2.82 -8.95
CA GLY A 65 9.15 3.58 -7.96
C GLY A 65 10.24 2.75 -7.31
N GLU A 66 11.36 3.40 -7.00
CA GLU A 66 12.45 2.87 -6.19
C GLU A 66 12.11 3.09 -4.71
N VAL A 67 12.16 2.03 -3.91
CA VAL A 67 12.04 2.14 -2.44
C VAL A 67 13.35 2.71 -1.91
N VAL A 68 13.29 3.94 -1.41
CA VAL A 68 14.45 4.65 -0.83
C VAL A 68 14.43 4.62 0.70
N GLY A 69 13.31 4.29 1.32
CA GLY A 69 13.18 4.17 2.77
C GLY A 69 12.02 3.25 3.17
N VAL A 70 12.14 2.61 4.33
CA VAL A 70 11.13 1.71 4.88
C VAL A 70 10.90 2.03 6.35
N HIS A 71 9.65 2.31 6.70
CA HIS A 71 9.18 2.40 8.10
C HIS A 71 8.43 1.12 8.41
N ILE A 72 8.89 0.36 9.40
CA ILE A 72 8.20 -0.83 9.90
C ILE A 72 8.07 -0.71 11.42
N ALA A 73 6.87 -0.94 11.94
CA ALA A 73 6.64 -1.04 13.36
C ALA A 73 7.42 -2.23 13.93
N GLN A 74 8.28 -1.97 14.92
CA GLN A 74 9.28 -2.95 15.36
C GLN A 74 8.69 -4.26 15.87
N HIS A 75 7.47 -4.24 16.42
CA HIS A 75 6.78 -5.44 16.89
C HIS A 75 6.38 -6.41 15.76
N LEU A 76 6.41 -5.97 14.51
CA LEU A 76 6.14 -6.80 13.33
C LEU A 76 7.40 -7.48 12.78
N LEU A 77 8.56 -7.24 13.39
CA LEU A 77 9.81 -7.90 13.03
C LEU A 77 10.12 -9.02 14.03
N ARG A 78 10.22 -10.26 13.54
CA ARG A 78 10.70 -11.43 14.30
C ARG A 78 12.02 -11.87 13.68
N ASP A 79 13.10 -11.76 14.45
CA ASP A 79 14.46 -12.07 13.99
C ASP A 79 14.84 -11.35 12.68
N GLY A 80 14.42 -10.08 12.56
CA GLY A 80 14.65 -9.25 11.37
C GLY A 80 13.74 -9.56 10.17
N VAL A 81 12.83 -10.53 10.30
CA VAL A 81 11.87 -10.92 9.27
C VAL A 81 10.50 -10.33 9.59
N TYR A 82 9.87 -9.73 8.58
CA TYR A 82 8.50 -9.22 8.70
C TYR A 82 7.50 -10.38 8.92
N ASP A 83 6.75 -10.32 10.01
CA ASP A 83 5.65 -11.25 10.27
C ASP A 83 4.34 -10.69 9.75
N THR A 84 4.04 -10.98 8.48
CA THR A 84 2.82 -10.56 7.78
C THR A 84 1.55 -10.86 8.57
N ALA A 85 1.48 -12.01 9.25
CA ALA A 85 0.28 -12.39 10.00
C ALA A 85 0.05 -11.53 11.25
N ALA A 86 1.12 -11.00 11.86
CA ALA A 86 1.01 -10.08 12.99
C ALA A 86 0.60 -8.67 12.55
N GLY A 87 0.88 -8.30 11.30
CA GLY A 87 0.47 -7.00 10.74
C GLY A 87 -0.99 -6.95 10.27
N GLU A 88 -1.68 -8.10 10.29
CA GLU A 88 -3.07 -8.27 9.85
C GLU A 88 -3.48 -7.46 8.61
N PRO A 89 -2.71 -7.48 7.50
CA PRO A 89 -3.06 -6.71 6.33
C PRO A 89 -4.37 -7.22 5.72
N ILE A 90 -5.18 -6.30 5.20
CA ILE A 90 -6.36 -6.64 4.42
C ILE A 90 -5.97 -6.84 2.95
N LEU A 91 -6.59 -7.82 2.30
CA LEU A 91 -6.47 -8.07 0.88
C LEU A 91 -7.77 -7.68 0.19
N ARG A 92 -7.68 -6.99 -0.95
CA ARG A 92 -8.85 -6.73 -1.80
C ARG A 92 -9.26 -8.03 -2.49
N GLY A 93 -10.53 -8.40 -2.32
CA GLY A 93 -11.17 -9.51 -2.99
C GLY A 93 -11.77 -9.15 -4.35
N GLY A 94 -12.39 -10.15 -4.98
CA GLY A 94 -13.27 -9.93 -6.13
C GLY A 94 -14.56 -9.20 -5.74
N GLY A 95 -15.33 -8.72 -6.72
CA GLY A 95 -16.62 -8.09 -6.44
C GLY A 95 -16.53 -6.66 -5.88
N PRO A 96 -17.69 -6.08 -5.52
CA PRO A 96 -17.81 -4.66 -5.25
C PRO A 96 -17.16 -4.23 -3.92
N ALA A 97 -17.15 -5.10 -2.91
CA ALA A 97 -16.75 -4.74 -1.54
C ALA A 97 -16.05 -5.85 -0.75
N ASP A 98 -15.60 -6.94 -1.39
CA ASP A 98 -15.02 -8.05 -0.64
C ASP A 98 -13.59 -7.73 -0.20
N TYR A 99 -13.30 -7.97 1.07
CA TYR A 99 -11.97 -7.89 1.65
C TYR A 99 -11.73 -9.12 2.54
N PHE A 100 -10.48 -9.57 2.58
CA PHE A 100 -10.05 -10.70 3.39
C PHE A 100 -8.97 -10.24 4.38
N ALA A 101 -9.03 -10.74 5.60
CA ALA A 101 -7.99 -10.50 6.60
C ALA A 101 -6.91 -11.58 6.50
N VAL A 102 -5.64 -11.18 6.44
CA VAL A 102 -4.50 -12.10 6.53
C VAL A 102 -4.08 -12.19 7.99
N ASN A 103 -4.35 -13.30 8.66
CA ASN A 103 -4.00 -13.47 10.07
C ASN A 103 -3.35 -14.84 10.34
N ALA A 104 -2.93 -15.05 11.59
CA ALA A 104 -2.22 -16.26 12.00
C ALA A 104 -3.03 -17.55 11.80
N SER A 105 -4.37 -17.50 11.86
CA SER A 105 -5.22 -18.69 11.73
C SER A 105 -5.21 -19.29 10.33
N GLN A 106 -4.85 -18.50 9.32
CA GLN A 106 -4.78 -18.93 7.92
C GLN A 106 -3.34 -19.19 7.43
N LYS A 107 -2.33 -18.92 8.27
CA LYS A 107 -0.91 -19.08 7.90
C LYS A 107 -0.49 -20.55 7.97
N PHE A 108 0.03 -21.06 6.86
CA PHE A 108 0.76 -22.33 6.81
C PHE A 108 2.06 -22.14 6.03
N GLN A 109 3.05 -23.01 6.27
CA GLN A 109 4.35 -22.93 5.62
C GLN A 109 4.47 -24.00 4.54
N MET A 110 4.88 -23.59 3.34
CA MET A 110 5.22 -24.49 2.24
C MET A 110 6.67 -24.19 1.82
N HIS A 111 7.56 -25.15 2.07
CA HIS A 111 8.96 -25.02 1.69
C HIS A 111 9.17 -25.48 0.25
N ARG A 112 10.14 -24.85 -0.44
CA ARG A 112 10.54 -25.25 -1.79
C ARG A 112 10.98 -26.73 -1.78
N PRO A 113 10.44 -27.59 -2.67
CA PRO A 113 10.92 -28.96 -2.81
C PRO A 113 12.43 -29.00 -3.13
N LYS A 114 13.12 -30.02 -2.62
CA LYS A 114 14.52 -30.32 -2.94
C LYS A 114 14.61 -31.23 -4.16
#